data_AF-A0A7X1IKS7-F1
#
_entry.id   AF-A0A7X1IKS7-F1
#
_cell.length_a   1.000
_cell.length_b   1.000
_cell.length_c   1.000
_cell.angle_alpha   90.00
_cell.angle_beta   90.00
_cell.angle_gamma   90.00
#
_symmetry.space_group_name_H-M   'P 1'
#
loop_
_entity.id
_entity.type
_entity.pdbx_description
1 polymer ?
#
loop_
_entity_poly.entity_id
_entity_poly.type
_entity_poly.pdbx_seq_one_letter_code
_entity_poly.pdbx_strand_id
1 'polypeptide(L)'
;MPHSEPDPFHLDGYEAESPAVEEQFWQHIAVDQADLTVLAQHHTDDDKHSFYVLHDGAATWGVPGEPQIIALHLQRDPAARAFRFQHAVLPLPAMAQSWLIARGCPKEAIGLPDGMGTRPADETTRALQERLMTDGDHFALLHSYTDDTTDRPETVVLLRALDERAPLPFRILLEEADLDAGTHTLREGAFATYEAATEWCEDHLTGETPALPAAAPPLRRRPVPLTPARPAVAVPPRGRGR
;
A
#
# COMPACT_ATOMS: atom_id res chain seq x y z
N MET A 1 10.55 25.50 26.07
CA MET A 1 9.59 24.59 26.72
C MET A 1 9.36 23.47 25.72
N PRO A 2 9.71 22.20 26.00
CA PRO A 2 9.36 21.15 25.06
C PRO A 2 7.85 20.97 25.16
N HIS A 3 7.14 21.27 24.07
CA HIS A 3 5.79 20.79 23.90
C HIS A 3 5.93 19.27 23.74
N SER A 4 5.53 18.51 24.75
CA SER A 4 5.29 17.08 24.59
C SER A 4 4.11 16.96 23.65
N GLU A 5 4.37 16.96 22.35
CA GLU A 5 3.42 16.41 21.40
C GLU A 5 3.12 14.98 21.83
N PRO A 6 1.84 14.56 21.88
CA PRO A 6 1.51 13.18 22.18
C PRO A 6 2.24 12.30 21.17
N ASP A 7 2.90 11.24 21.64
CA ASP A 7 3.57 10.27 20.78
C ASP A 7 2.55 9.68 19.79
N PRO A 8 2.60 10.07 18.50
CA PRO A 8 1.59 9.68 17.52
C PRO A 8 1.64 8.18 17.22
N PHE A 9 2.72 7.50 17.61
CA PHE A 9 2.96 6.10 17.30
C PHE A 9 2.69 5.15 18.47
N HIS A 10 2.33 5.67 19.65
CA HIS A 10 2.05 4.89 20.86
C HIS A 10 3.22 3.98 21.27
N LEU A 11 4.43 4.51 21.20
CA LEU A 11 5.69 3.90 21.60
C LEU A 11 6.19 4.40 22.97
N ASP A 12 5.46 5.28 23.65
CA ASP A 12 5.77 5.74 25.01
C ASP A 12 6.07 4.57 25.95
N GLY A 13 7.31 4.52 26.46
CA GLY A 13 7.76 3.48 27.36
C GLY A 13 8.17 2.16 26.68
N TYR A 14 8.25 2.12 25.36
CA TYR A 14 8.88 1.07 24.57
C TYR A 14 10.23 1.55 24.04
N GLU A 15 11.19 0.62 23.96
CA GLU A 15 12.45 0.83 23.24
C GLU A 15 12.44 0.00 21.94
N ALA A 16 13.28 0.35 20.97
CA ALA A 16 13.42 -0.49 19.80
C ALA A 16 13.98 -1.87 20.21
N GLU A 17 13.53 -2.95 19.55
CA GLU A 17 13.99 -4.32 19.82
C GLU A 17 15.51 -4.48 19.65
N SER A 18 16.14 -3.61 18.84
CA SER A 18 17.59 -3.53 18.72
C SER A 18 18.02 -2.12 18.25
N PRO A 19 19.30 -1.76 18.41
CA PRO A 19 19.83 -0.50 17.86
C PRO A 19 19.66 -0.35 16.35
N ALA A 20 19.65 -1.47 15.61
CA ALA A 20 19.40 -1.43 14.16
C ALA A 20 17.94 -1.06 13.84
N VAL A 21 16.99 -1.50 14.65
CA VAL A 21 15.57 -1.10 14.52
C VAL A 21 15.39 0.37 14.90
N GLU A 22 16.09 0.85 15.94
CA GLU A 22 16.06 2.27 16.33
C GLU A 22 16.55 3.17 15.20
N GLU A 23 17.72 2.86 14.64
CA GLU A 23 18.32 3.63 13.55
C GLU A 23 17.42 3.63 12.31
N GLN A 24 16.90 2.47 11.90
CA GLN A 24 15.99 2.39 10.76
C GLN A 24 14.69 3.17 11.00
N PHE A 25 14.14 3.10 12.22
CA PHE A 25 12.93 3.84 12.55
C PHE A 25 13.18 5.35 12.51
N TRP A 26 14.32 5.80 13.04
CA TRP A 26 14.71 7.20 12.95
C TRP A 26 14.84 7.65 11.49
N GLN A 27 15.59 6.90 10.68
CA GLN A 27 15.87 7.25 9.27
C GLN A 27 14.64 7.31 8.38
N HIS A 28 13.63 6.47 8.64
CA HIS A 28 12.49 6.30 7.73
C HIS A 28 11.18 6.90 8.24
N ILE A 29 11.07 7.18 9.53
CA ILE A 29 9.81 7.59 10.16
C ILE A 29 10.02 8.77 11.11
N ALA A 30 10.93 8.64 12.09
CA ALA A 30 10.99 9.62 13.18
C ALA A 30 11.65 10.95 12.78
N VAL A 31 12.60 10.94 11.83
CA VAL A 31 13.33 12.14 11.41
C VAL A 31 12.39 13.21 10.82
N ASP A 32 11.40 12.77 10.05
CA ASP A 32 10.44 13.65 9.36
C ASP A 32 9.05 13.60 10.02
N GLN A 33 8.95 13.14 11.27
CA GLN A 33 7.67 12.94 11.97
C GLN A 33 6.77 14.19 11.96
N ALA A 34 7.36 15.38 12.02
CA ALA A 34 6.61 16.65 12.01
C ALA A 34 5.93 16.93 10.66
N ASP A 35 6.42 16.35 9.57
CA ASP A 35 5.91 16.49 8.21
C ASP A 35 5.00 15.31 7.80
N LEU A 36 4.86 14.29 8.67
CA LEU A 36 3.99 13.15 8.45
C LEU A 36 2.54 13.48 8.82
N THR A 37 1.64 13.37 7.84
CA THR A 37 0.19 13.46 8.07
C THR A 37 -0.42 12.07 8.09
N VAL A 38 -1.13 11.71 9.16
CA VAL A 38 -1.86 10.43 9.22
C VAL A 38 -3.11 10.49 8.34
N LEU A 39 -3.14 9.69 7.28
CA LEU A 39 -4.28 9.55 6.36
C LEU A 39 -5.28 8.47 6.79
N ALA A 40 -4.80 7.42 7.45
CA ALA A 40 -5.63 6.38 8.06
C ALA A 40 -4.82 5.67 9.14
N GLN A 41 -5.50 5.21 10.19
CA GLN A 41 -4.86 4.41 11.23
C GLN A 41 -5.80 3.35 11.81
N HIS A 42 -5.21 2.23 12.23
CA HIS A 42 -5.90 1.20 12.99
C HIS A 42 -5.00 0.63 14.07
N HIS A 43 -5.56 0.39 15.25
CA HIS A 43 -4.90 -0.27 16.37
C HIS A 43 -5.66 -1.54 16.74
N THR A 44 -4.94 -2.62 17.02
CA THR A 44 -5.59 -3.82 17.57
C THR A 44 -6.06 -3.57 19.01
N ASP A 45 -7.11 -4.27 19.44
CA ASP A 45 -7.69 -4.11 20.79
C ASP A 45 -6.67 -4.37 21.91
N ASP A 46 -5.67 -5.21 21.65
CA ASP A 46 -4.58 -5.53 22.58
C ASP A 46 -3.38 -4.56 22.48
N ASP A 47 -3.51 -3.53 21.64
CA ASP A 47 -2.52 -2.50 21.33
C ASP A 47 -1.14 -3.05 20.95
N LYS A 48 -1.07 -4.31 20.48
CA LYS A 48 0.20 -4.90 20.02
C LYS A 48 0.54 -4.52 18.59
N HIS A 49 -0.44 -4.09 17.79
CA HIS A 49 -0.24 -3.72 16.41
C HIS A 49 -0.88 -2.36 16.13
N SER A 50 -0.12 -1.47 15.50
CA SER A 50 -0.67 -0.28 14.84
C SER A 50 -0.37 -0.33 13.35
N PHE A 51 -1.34 0.09 12.54
CA PHE A 51 -1.22 0.22 11.11
C PHE A 51 -1.50 1.67 10.74
N TYR A 52 -0.67 2.27 9.90
CA TYR A 52 -0.85 3.65 9.45
C TYR A 52 -0.65 3.75 7.94
N VAL A 53 -1.50 4.56 7.31
CA VAL A 53 -1.24 5.19 6.02
C VAL A 53 -0.85 6.64 6.31
N LEU A 54 0.35 7.02 5.93
CA LEU A 54 0.91 8.35 6.19
C LEU A 54 1.19 9.03 4.85
N HIS A 55 1.01 10.35 4.81
CA HIS A 55 1.54 11.20 3.76
C HIS A 55 2.79 11.91 4.28
N ASP A 56 3.89 11.79 3.54
CA ASP A 56 5.15 12.46 3.82
C ASP A 56 5.22 13.80 3.09
N GLY A 57 4.97 14.89 3.83
CA GLY A 57 5.10 16.25 3.30
C GLY A 57 6.54 16.70 3.04
N ALA A 58 7.54 16.02 3.62
CA ALA A 58 8.94 16.36 3.43
C ALA A 58 9.47 15.89 2.06
N ALA A 59 8.77 14.96 1.40
CA ALA A 59 9.13 14.43 0.09
C ALA A 59 9.25 15.52 -1.00
N THR A 60 8.58 16.67 -0.84
CA THR A 60 8.74 17.85 -1.71
C THR A 60 10.19 18.39 -1.76
N TRP A 61 11.00 18.09 -0.73
CA TRP A 61 12.43 18.43 -0.63
C TRP A 61 13.36 17.29 -1.06
N GLY A 62 12.80 16.12 -1.37
CA GLY A 62 13.50 14.91 -1.80
C GLY A 62 13.80 14.87 -3.30
N VAL A 63 13.84 13.66 -3.87
CA VAL A 63 13.97 13.52 -5.32
C VAL A 63 12.61 13.78 -5.96
N PRO A 64 12.49 14.72 -6.92
CA PRO A 64 11.23 14.98 -7.60
C PRO A 64 10.64 13.71 -8.20
N GLY A 65 9.34 13.48 -8.01
CA GLY A 65 8.68 12.28 -8.51
C GLY A 65 8.61 11.12 -7.52
N GLU A 66 9.29 11.18 -6.38
CA GLU A 66 9.26 10.10 -5.41
C GLU A 66 7.88 9.92 -4.77
N PRO A 67 7.48 8.68 -4.47
CA PRO A 67 6.21 8.42 -3.80
C PRO A 67 6.16 9.05 -2.41
N GLN A 68 5.00 9.61 -2.06
CA GLN A 68 4.81 10.36 -0.82
C GLN A 68 3.94 9.63 0.20
N ILE A 69 3.52 8.39 -0.07
CA ILE A 69 2.67 7.61 0.83
C ILE A 69 3.49 6.54 1.53
N ILE A 70 3.44 6.50 2.86
CA ILE A 70 4.10 5.51 3.69
C ILE A 70 3.04 4.59 4.30
N ALA A 71 3.16 3.28 4.05
CA ALA A 71 2.50 2.26 4.84
C ALA A 71 3.42 1.89 6.02
N LEU A 72 2.93 2.02 7.25
CA LEU A 72 3.67 1.67 8.46
C LEU A 72 2.92 0.62 9.28
N HIS A 73 3.59 -0.49 9.60
CA HIS A 73 3.11 -1.50 10.54
C HIS A 73 4.04 -1.55 11.76
N LEU A 74 3.53 -1.10 12.91
CA LEU A 74 4.21 -1.19 14.20
C LEU A 74 3.77 -2.44 14.96
N GLN A 75 4.73 -3.05 15.67
CA GLN A 75 4.48 -4.20 16.54
C GLN A 75 5.14 -3.95 17.90
N ARG A 76 4.37 -4.13 18.97
CA ARG A 76 4.83 -3.97 20.36
C ARG A 76 4.84 -5.31 21.07
N ASP A 77 5.88 -5.53 21.88
CA ASP A 77 5.96 -6.59 22.87
C ASP A 77 5.87 -5.98 24.28
N PRO A 78 4.69 -6.01 24.92
CA PRO A 78 4.51 -5.44 26.25
C PRO A 78 5.36 -6.12 27.33
N ALA A 79 5.74 -7.39 27.16
CA ALA A 79 6.54 -8.11 28.15
C ALA A 79 8.00 -7.67 28.10
N ALA A 80 8.53 -7.49 26.89
CA ALA A 80 9.89 -6.98 26.68
C ALA A 80 9.98 -5.44 26.76
N ARG A 81 8.84 -4.74 26.71
CA ARG A 81 8.76 -3.28 26.47
C ARG A 81 9.56 -2.87 25.25
N ALA A 82 9.47 -3.68 24.19
CA ALA A 82 10.18 -3.48 22.95
C ALA A 82 9.22 -3.30 21.77
N PHE A 83 9.63 -2.56 20.73
CA PHE A 83 8.91 -2.46 19.48
C PHE A 83 9.77 -2.84 18.27
N ARG A 84 9.10 -3.27 17.21
CA ARG A 84 9.67 -3.40 15.86
C ARG A 84 8.67 -2.86 14.84
N PHE A 85 9.14 -2.61 13.64
CA PHE A 85 8.29 -2.08 12.57
C PHE A 85 8.63 -2.66 11.22
N GLN A 86 7.69 -2.50 10.29
CA GLN A 86 7.90 -2.64 8.87
C GLN A 86 7.27 -1.43 8.19
N HIS A 87 7.84 -0.98 7.09
CA HIS A 87 7.24 0.07 6.29
C HIS A 87 7.43 -0.19 4.79
N ALA A 88 6.67 0.53 3.98
CA ALA A 88 6.87 0.66 2.54
C ALA A 88 6.46 2.04 2.07
N VAL A 89 7.28 2.64 1.21
CA VAL A 89 6.97 3.87 0.48
C VAL A 89 6.29 3.46 -0.84
N LEU A 90 5.08 3.96 -1.08
CA LEU A 90 4.17 3.50 -2.13
C LEU A 90 3.52 4.71 -2.83
N PRO A 91 3.16 4.59 -4.11
CA PRO A 91 2.66 5.74 -4.89
C PRO A 91 1.22 6.12 -4.60
N LEU A 92 0.38 5.17 -4.16
CA LEU A 92 -1.05 5.41 -3.97
C LEU A 92 -1.51 4.94 -2.59
N PRO A 93 -2.46 5.66 -1.93
CA PRO A 93 -3.06 5.20 -0.67
C PRO A 93 -3.64 3.79 -0.74
N ALA A 94 -4.30 3.43 -1.85
CA ALA A 94 -4.86 2.09 -2.04
C ALA A 94 -3.79 0.98 -2.03
N MET A 95 -2.58 1.27 -2.53
CA MET A 95 -1.46 0.34 -2.49
C MET A 95 -0.89 0.21 -1.08
N ALA A 96 -0.79 1.32 -0.34
CA ALA A 96 -0.40 1.32 1.07
C ALA A 96 -1.37 0.51 1.94
N GLN A 97 -2.66 0.72 1.74
CA GLN A 97 -3.70 -0.08 2.38
C GLN A 97 -3.56 -1.57 2.04
N SER A 98 -3.33 -1.90 0.77
CA SER A 98 -3.14 -3.30 0.35
C SER A 98 -1.94 -3.96 1.05
N TRP A 99 -0.84 -3.24 1.16
CA TRP A 99 0.36 -3.69 1.85
C TRP A 99 0.12 -3.96 3.35
N LEU A 100 -0.70 -3.13 4.01
CA LEU A 100 -1.09 -3.29 5.42
C LEU A 100 -2.09 -4.44 5.60
N ILE A 101 -3.05 -4.59 4.68
CA ILE A 101 -4.03 -5.69 4.69
C ILE A 101 -3.32 -7.03 4.58
N ALA A 102 -2.31 -7.13 3.71
CA ALA A 102 -1.46 -8.33 3.60
C ALA A 102 -0.70 -8.67 4.90
N ARG A 103 -0.61 -7.74 5.86
CA ARG A 103 0.02 -7.89 7.17
C ARG A 103 -0.99 -8.03 8.32
N GLY A 104 -2.26 -8.24 7.99
CA GLY A 104 -3.31 -8.54 8.95
C GLY A 104 -4.13 -7.33 9.40
N CYS A 105 -3.96 -6.16 8.77
CA CYS A 105 -4.89 -5.06 8.99
C CYS A 105 -6.27 -5.39 8.41
N PRO A 106 -7.38 -5.26 9.16
CA PRO A 106 -8.72 -5.43 8.60
C PRO A 106 -8.99 -4.36 7.54
N LYS A 107 -9.46 -4.78 6.35
CA LYS A 107 -9.72 -3.88 5.23
C LYS A 107 -10.63 -2.71 5.62
N GLU A 108 -11.70 -3.02 6.35
CA GLU A 108 -12.73 -2.06 6.75
C GLU A 108 -12.23 -1.05 7.80
N ALA A 109 -11.09 -1.32 8.44
CA ALA A 109 -10.54 -0.50 9.51
C ALA A 109 -9.46 0.49 9.04
N ILE A 110 -8.99 0.38 7.80
CA ILE A 110 -7.90 1.21 7.26
C ILE A 110 -8.31 2.04 6.03
N GLY A 111 -9.62 2.20 5.81
CA GLY A 111 -10.15 3.13 4.82
C GLY A 111 -9.78 4.58 5.15
N LEU A 112 -9.59 5.40 4.10
CA LEU A 112 -9.41 6.84 4.30
C LEU A 112 -10.75 7.44 4.81
N PRO A 113 -10.73 8.24 5.89
CA PRO A 113 -11.92 8.93 6.36
C PRO A 113 -12.47 9.93 5.32
N ASP A 114 -13.78 10.20 5.39
CA ASP A 114 -14.39 11.26 4.59
C ASP A 114 -13.70 12.61 4.83
N GLY A 115 -13.36 13.31 3.76
CA GLY A 115 -12.67 14.60 3.81
C GLY A 115 -11.14 14.51 3.96
N MET A 116 -10.58 13.31 4.03
CA MET A 116 -9.14 13.09 3.99
C MET A 116 -8.68 12.89 2.54
N GLY A 117 -7.81 13.80 2.05
CA GLY A 117 -7.41 13.83 0.64
C GLY A 117 -8.54 14.25 -0.31
N THR A 118 -8.41 13.89 -1.58
CA THR A 118 -9.43 14.09 -2.62
C THR A 118 -10.43 12.94 -2.66
N ARG A 119 -11.68 13.24 -3.06
CA ARG A 119 -12.73 12.22 -3.21
C ARG A 119 -12.71 11.61 -4.62
N PRO A 120 -13.04 10.32 -4.79
CA PRO A 120 -13.20 9.73 -6.12
C PRO A 120 -14.18 10.54 -6.97
N ALA A 121 -13.77 10.96 -8.17
CA ALA A 121 -14.61 11.74 -9.08
C ALA A 121 -15.79 10.93 -9.66
N ASP A 122 -15.64 9.60 -9.74
CA ASP A 122 -16.63 8.70 -10.31
C ASP A 122 -16.53 7.28 -9.74
N GLU A 123 -17.53 6.46 -10.09
CA GLU A 123 -17.64 5.07 -9.66
C GLU A 123 -16.52 4.17 -10.22
N THR A 124 -15.95 4.50 -11.38
CA THR A 124 -14.84 3.74 -11.97
C THR A 124 -13.59 3.89 -11.12
N THR A 125 -13.27 5.13 -10.71
CA THR A 125 -12.19 5.44 -9.77
C THR A 125 -12.39 4.69 -8.46
N ARG A 126 -13.59 4.80 -7.86
CA ARG A 126 -13.90 4.13 -6.58
C ARG A 126 -13.74 2.62 -6.67
N ALA A 127 -14.28 1.99 -7.72
CA ALA A 127 -14.19 0.55 -7.92
C ALA A 127 -12.74 0.07 -8.14
N LEU A 128 -11.93 0.86 -8.85
CA LEU A 128 -10.53 0.55 -9.06
C LEU A 128 -9.71 0.64 -7.77
N GLN A 129 -9.90 1.70 -6.96
CA GLN A 129 -9.23 1.82 -5.66
C GLN A 129 -9.59 0.64 -4.72
N GLU A 130 -10.88 0.30 -4.63
CA GLU A 130 -11.36 -0.85 -3.86
C GLU A 130 -10.73 -2.18 -4.30
N ARG A 131 -10.48 -2.31 -5.61
CA ARG A 131 -9.79 -3.48 -6.18
C ARG A 131 -8.32 -3.49 -5.79
N LEU A 132 -7.63 -2.35 -5.95
CA LEU A 132 -6.21 -2.18 -5.62
C LEU A 132 -5.89 -2.45 -4.15
N MET A 133 -6.78 -2.07 -3.22
CA MET A 133 -6.67 -2.43 -1.81
C MET A 133 -6.52 -3.94 -1.57
N THR A 134 -6.95 -4.77 -2.53
CA THR A 134 -6.88 -6.24 -2.43
C THR A 134 -5.94 -6.90 -3.44
N ASP A 135 -5.22 -6.13 -4.26
CA ASP A 135 -4.38 -6.63 -5.35
C ASP A 135 -2.87 -6.61 -5.03
N GLY A 136 -2.47 -6.25 -3.80
CA GLY A 136 -1.06 -6.06 -3.42
C GLY A 136 -0.18 -7.31 -3.54
N ASP A 137 -0.76 -8.51 -3.63
CA ASP A 137 -0.06 -9.78 -3.88
C ASP A 137 -0.22 -10.29 -5.33
N HIS A 138 -0.86 -9.52 -6.21
CA HIS A 138 -1.04 -9.84 -7.62
C HIS A 138 -0.07 -9.11 -8.55
N PHE A 139 0.55 -8.02 -8.08
CA PHE A 139 1.40 -7.17 -8.90
C PHE A 139 2.70 -6.80 -8.19
N ALA A 140 3.79 -6.72 -8.96
CA ALA A 140 5.02 -6.06 -8.58
C ALA A 140 5.00 -4.60 -9.06
N LEU A 141 5.38 -3.67 -8.18
CA LEU A 141 5.69 -2.29 -8.55
C LEU A 141 7.01 -2.24 -9.31
N LEU A 142 7.00 -1.72 -10.54
CA LEU A 142 8.21 -1.55 -11.34
C LEU A 142 8.73 -0.12 -11.29
N HIS A 143 7.82 0.86 -11.42
CA HIS A 143 8.16 2.27 -11.46
C HIS A 143 6.96 3.11 -11.03
N SER A 144 7.22 4.30 -10.52
CA SER A 144 6.20 5.32 -10.29
C SER A 144 6.81 6.71 -10.37
N TYR A 145 5.98 7.70 -10.71
CA TYR A 145 6.33 9.10 -10.74
C TYR A 145 5.14 9.93 -10.27
N THR A 146 5.36 10.87 -9.35
CA THR A 146 4.36 11.84 -8.88
C THR A 146 4.75 13.26 -9.31
N ASP A 147 3.94 13.92 -10.13
CA ASP A 147 4.06 15.36 -10.35
C ASP A 147 3.10 16.07 -9.39
N ASP A 148 3.64 16.66 -8.32
CA ASP A 148 2.90 17.43 -7.33
C ASP A 148 3.16 18.95 -7.45
N THR A 149 3.84 19.37 -8.53
CA THR A 149 4.29 20.76 -8.72
C THR A 149 3.31 21.61 -9.51
N THR A 150 2.33 20.98 -10.14
CA THR A 150 1.32 21.62 -10.98
C THR A 150 0.02 21.88 -10.22
N ASP A 151 -0.90 22.62 -10.85
CA ASP A 151 -2.26 22.84 -10.33
C ASP A 151 -3.14 21.57 -10.43
N ARG A 152 -2.68 20.55 -11.15
CA ARG A 152 -3.33 19.26 -11.31
C ARG A 152 -2.34 18.13 -11.04
N PRO A 153 -2.06 17.84 -9.75
CA PRO A 153 -1.13 16.79 -9.41
C PRO A 153 -1.51 15.45 -10.04
N GLU A 154 -0.52 14.72 -10.52
CA GLU A 154 -0.72 13.39 -11.09
C GLU A 154 0.26 12.38 -10.53
N THR A 155 -0.12 11.11 -10.56
CA THR A 155 0.75 9.99 -10.22
C THR A 155 0.60 8.87 -11.24
N VAL A 156 1.71 8.51 -11.86
CA VAL A 156 1.80 7.39 -12.80
C VAL A 156 2.45 6.21 -12.10
N VAL A 157 1.88 5.02 -12.23
CA VAL A 157 2.40 3.79 -11.63
C VAL A 157 2.46 2.69 -12.67
N LEU A 158 3.64 2.12 -12.89
CA LEU A 158 3.85 0.95 -13.72
C LEU A 158 3.97 -0.32 -12.85
N LEU A 159 3.06 -1.25 -13.09
CA LEU A 159 2.97 -2.53 -12.41
C LEU A 159 3.20 -3.69 -13.39
N ARG A 160 3.65 -4.82 -12.84
CA ARG A 160 3.71 -6.11 -13.54
C ARG A 160 2.98 -7.19 -12.77
N ALA A 161 2.05 -7.86 -13.42
CA ALA A 161 1.36 -9.02 -12.88
C ALA A 161 2.36 -10.11 -12.50
N LEU A 162 2.18 -10.69 -11.30
CA LEU A 162 2.97 -11.81 -10.81
C LEU A 162 2.53 -13.13 -11.47
N ASP A 163 1.31 -13.22 -12.00
CA ASP A 163 0.90 -14.34 -12.85
C ASP A 163 1.54 -14.22 -14.23
N GLU A 164 2.58 -15.03 -14.48
CA GLU A 164 3.29 -15.09 -15.76
C GLU A 164 2.40 -15.47 -16.94
N ARG A 165 1.19 -15.99 -16.70
CA ARG A 165 0.22 -16.36 -17.74
C ARG A 165 -0.74 -15.23 -18.10
N ALA A 166 -0.62 -14.06 -17.45
CA ALA A 166 -1.44 -12.90 -17.78
C ALA A 166 -1.16 -12.44 -19.23
N PRO A 167 -2.18 -12.34 -20.10
CA PRO A 167 -1.97 -11.95 -21.50
C PRO A 167 -1.55 -10.47 -21.64
N LEU A 168 -1.94 -9.63 -20.69
CA LEU A 168 -1.53 -8.23 -20.56
C LEU A 168 -0.93 -8.04 -19.17
N PRO A 169 0.35 -8.43 -18.99
CA PRO A 169 0.98 -8.49 -17.68
C PRO A 169 1.40 -7.11 -17.17
N PHE A 170 1.54 -6.10 -18.02
CA PHE A 170 1.94 -4.76 -17.59
C PHE A 170 0.71 -3.87 -17.42
N ARG A 171 0.65 -3.12 -16.33
CA ARG A 171 -0.44 -2.21 -16.01
C ARG A 171 0.09 -0.84 -15.71
N ILE A 172 -0.61 0.17 -16.20
CA ILE A 172 -0.38 1.56 -15.82
C ILE A 172 -1.57 2.00 -14.99
N LEU A 173 -1.30 2.57 -13.83
CA LEU A 173 -2.29 3.35 -13.08
C LEU A 173 -1.96 4.82 -13.28
N LEU A 174 -2.96 5.61 -13.66
CA LEU A 174 -2.85 7.06 -13.74
C LEU A 174 -3.86 7.65 -12.76
N GLU A 175 -3.36 8.31 -11.72
CA GLU A 175 -4.15 9.16 -10.83
C GLU A 175 -3.97 10.62 -11.24
N GLU A 176 -5.06 11.35 -11.38
CA GLU A 176 -5.07 12.79 -11.65
C GLU A 176 -5.97 13.48 -10.63
N ALA A 177 -5.46 14.49 -9.93
CA ALA A 177 -6.18 15.26 -8.94
C ALA A 177 -6.68 16.59 -9.51
N ASP A 178 -7.94 16.92 -9.22
CA ASP A 178 -8.53 18.23 -9.41
C ASP A 178 -8.73 18.85 -8.02
N LEU A 179 -7.77 19.70 -7.62
CA LEU A 179 -7.74 20.30 -6.29
C LEU A 179 -8.87 21.33 -6.08
N ASP A 180 -9.34 21.97 -7.15
CA ASP A 180 -10.46 22.91 -7.11
C ASP A 180 -11.78 22.19 -6.81
N ALA A 181 -12.02 21.05 -7.47
CA ALA A 181 -13.18 20.20 -7.22
C ALA A 181 -13.02 19.37 -5.93
N GLY A 182 -11.80 19.21 -5.44
CA GLY A 182 -11.44 18.30 -4.36
C GLY A 182 -11.69 16.84 -4.74
N THR A 183 -11.44 16.48 -6.00
CA THR A 183 -11.69 15.14 -6.55
C THR A 183 -10.48 14.58 -7.27
N HIS A 184 -10.44 13.29 -7.50
CA HIS A 184 -9.44 12.67 -8.38
C HIS A 184 -10.04 11.58 -9.27
N THR A 185 -9.41 11.34 -10.41
CA THR A 185 -9.67 10.18 -11.26
C THR A 185 -8.55 9.18 -11.15
N LEU A 186 -8.90 7.89 -11.15
CA LEU A 186 -7.94 6.80 -11.26
C LEU A 186 -8.31 5.92 -12.45
N ARG A 187 -7.35 5.69 -13.35
CA ARG A 187 -7.53 4.88 -14.55
C ARG A 187 -6.47 3.79 -14.61
N GLU A 188 -6.84 2.68 -15.25
CA GLU A 188 -5.94 1.56 -15.48
C GLU A 188 -5.81 1.29 -16.98
N GLY A 189 -4.57 1.28 -17.46
CA GLY A 189 -4.17 0.80 -18.77
C GLY A 189 -3.53 -0.58 -18.70
N ALA A 190 -3.66 -1.39 -19.77
CA ALA A 190 -3.05 -2.72 -19.83
C ALA A 190 -2.25 -2.94 -21.11
N PHE A 191 -1.05 -3.49 -20.95
CA PHE A 191 -0.06 -3.62 -22.02
C PHE A 191 0.52 -5.04 -22.06
N ALA A 192 0.85 -5.50 -23.27
CA ALA A 192 1.43 -6.81 -23.51
C ALA A 192 2.93 -6.85 -23.17
N THR A 193 3.63 -5.73 -23.34
CA THR A 193 5.08 -5.63 -23.19
C THR A 193 5.46 -4.49 -22.26
N TYR A 194 6.66 -4.57 -21.69
CA TYR A 194 7.21 -3.52 -20.82
C TYR A 194 7.46 -2.26 -21.64
N GLU A 195 8.03 -2.42 -22.83
CA GLU A 195 8.41 -1.34 -23.74
C GLU A 195 7.22 -0.48 -24.13
N ALA A 196 6.07 -1.10 -24.45
CA ALA A 196 4.87 -0.36 -24.82
C ALA A 196 4.26 0.42 -23.63
N ALA A 197 4.41 -0.12 -22.41
CA ALA A 197 3.96 0.58 -21.21
C ALA A 197 4.88 1.75 -20.86
N THR A 198 6.20 1.58 -20.99
CA THR A 198 7.16 2.66 -20.76
C THR A 198 7.09 3.75 -21.81
N GLU A 199 6.90 3.41 -23.09
CA GLU A 199 6.70 4.38 -24.17
C GLU A 199 5.46 5.23 -23.88
N TRP A 200 4.35 4.61 -23.46
CA TRP A 200 3.16 5.37 -23.03
C TRP A 200 3.47 6.33 -21.87
N CYS A 201 4.25 5.90 -20.87
CA CYS A 201 4.62 6.78 -19.76
C CYS A 201 5.48 7.96 -20.23
N GLU A 202 6.46 7.71 -21.09
CA GLU A 202 7.35 8.76 -21.63
C GLU A 202 6.55 9.78 -22.46
N ASP A 203 5.65 9.31 -23.32
CA ASP A 203 4.77 10.16 -24.11
C ASP A 203 3.88 11.02 -23.19
N HIS A 204 3.24 10.41 -22.18
CA HIS A 204 2.40 11.14 -21.22
C HIS A 204 3.19 12.21 -20.46
N LEU A 205 4.36 11.85 -19.91
CA LEU A 205 5.20 12.76 -19.11
C LEU A 205 5.86 13.87 -19.94
N THR A 206 5.98 13.69 -21.26
CA THR A 206 6.46 14.75 -22.17
C THR A 206 5.34 15.68 -22.67
N GLY A 207 4.11 15.47 -22.20
CA GLY A 207 2.96 16.32 -22.47
C GLY A 207 2.10 15.85 -23.65
N GLU A 208 2.37 14.67 -24.21
CA GLU A 208 1.38 14.02 -25.05
C GLU A 208 0.25 13.47 -24.17
N THR A 209 -0.94 13.29 -24.74
CA THR A 209 -2.09 12.71 -24.01
C THR A 209 -2.55 11.42 -24.68
N PRO A 210 -1.68 10.38 -24.75
CA PRO A 210 -2.04 9.12 -25.37
C PRO A 210 -3.17 8.45 -24.59
N ALA A 211 -4.21 8.01 -25.30
CA ALA A 211 -5.33 7.34 -24.66
C ALA A 211 -4.86 6.05 -23.96
N LEU A 212 -5.17 5.90 -22.66
CA LEU A 212 -4.93 4.68 -21.92
C LEU A 212 -5.71 3.51 -22.56
N PRO A 213 -5.04 2.42 -22.97
CA PRO A 213 -5.72 1.25 -23.50
C PRO A 213 -6.64 0.65 -22.43
N ALA A 214 -7.90 0.39 -22.76
CA ALA A 214 -8.86 -0.12 -21.79
C ALA A 214 -8.37 -1.43 -21.13
N ALA A 215 -8.13 -1.40 -19.83
CA ALA A 215 -7.83 -2.60 -19.06
C ALA A 215 -9.11 -3.42 -18.84
N ALA A 216 -9.14 -4.65 -19.37
CA ALA A 216 -10.08 -5.63 -18.84
C ALA A 216 -9.66 -5.98 -17.40
N PRO A 217 -10.59 -6.03 -16.43
CA PRO A 217 -10.26 -6.41 -15.07
C PRO A 217 -9.65 -7.83 -15.07
N PRO A 218 -8.57 -8.07 -14.31
CA PRO A 218 -8.02 -9.42 -14.22
C PRO A 218 -9.10 -10.36 -13.69
N LEU A 219 -9.27 -11.50 -14.35
CA LEU A 219 -10.18 -12.55 -13.89
C LEU A 219 -9.71 -13.00 -12.50
N ARG A 220 -10.44 -12.62 -11.44
CA ARG A 220 -10.21 -13.14 -10.09
C ARG A 220 -10.30 -14.66 -10.16
N ARG A 221 -9.15 -15.36 -10.07
CA ARG A 221 -9.18 -16.81 -9.87
C ARG A 221 -9.72 -17.04 -8.47
N ARG A 222 -10.94 -17.54 -8.41
CA ARG A 222 -11.58 -18.05 -7.20
C ARG A 222 -10.58 -19.01 -6.51
N PRO A 223 -10.31 -18.86 -5.20
CA PRO A 223 -9.43 -19.80 -4.50
C PRO A 223 -9.95 -21.21 -4.74
N VAL A 224 -9.08 -22.09 -5.24
CA VAL A 224 -9.38 -23.51 -5.36
C VAL A 224 -9.75 -23.99 -3.96
N PRO A 225 -10.95 -24.59 -3.76
CA PRO A 225 -11.28 -25.15 -2.46
C PRO A 225 -10.18 -26.13 -2.08
N LEU A 226 -9.54 -25.90 -0.93
CA LEU A 226 -8.70 -26.92 -0.31
C LEU A 226 -9.57 -28.16 -0.17
N THR A 227 -9.31 -29.17 -1.00
CA THR A 227 -9.95 -30.47 -0.89
C THR A 227 -9.78 -30.93 0.56
N PRO A 228 -10.86 -31.22 1.30
CA PRO A 228 -10.71 -31.64 2.69
C PRO A 228 -9.83 -32.88 2.72
N ALA A 229 -8.78 -32.82 3.54
CA ALA A 229 -7.89 -33.94 3.74
C ALA A 229 -8.71 -35.17 4.10
N ARG A 230 -8.59 -36.20 3.28
CA ARG A 230 -9.23 -37.49 3.47
C ARG A 230 -8.86 -37.98 4.88
N PRO A 231 -9.84 -38.34 5.74
CA PRO A 231 -9.54 -38.73 7.11
C PRO A 231 -8.57 -39.91 7.12
N ALA A 232 -7.53 -39.80 7.94
CA ALA A 232 -6.56 -40.86 8.15
C ALA A 232 -7.29 -42.13 8.60
N VAL A 233 -7.07 -43.24 7.89
CA VAL A 233 -7.54 -44.56 8.31
C VAL A 233 -6.86 -44.89 9.63
N ALA A 234 -7.66 -45.05 10.69
CA ALA A 234 -7.19 -45.48 11.99
C ALA A 234 -6.51 -46.86 11.87
N VAL A 235 -5.22 -46.92 12.22
CA VAL A 235 -4.49 -48.17 12.35
C VAL A 235 -5.00 -48.89 13.62
N PRO A 236 -5.45 -50.14 13.55
CA PRO A 236 -5.92 -50.86 14.73
C PRO A 236 -4.76 -51.14 15.69
N PRO A 237 -4.99 -51.15 17.01
CA PRO A 237 -3.95 -51.37 17.99
C PRO A 237 -3.36 -52.79 17.84
N ARG A 238 -2.04 -52.87 17.64
CA ARG A 238 -1.30 -54.12 17.75
C ARG A 238 -1.40 -54.60 19.18
N GLY A 239 -2.11 -55.70 19.38
CA GLY A 239 -2.23 -56.38 20.66
C GLY A 239 -0.87 -56.77 21.23
N ARG A 240 -0.72 -56.58 22.55
CA ARG A 240 0.35 -57.16 23.35
C ARG A 240 0.15 -58.68 23.40
N GLY A 241 1.00 -59.41 22.67
CA GLY A 241 1.20 -60.84 22.84
C GLY A 241 2.41 -61.10 23.75
N ARG A 242 2.23 -62.05 24.66
CA ARG A 242 3.13 -62.49 25.74
C ARG A 242 4.55 -62.83 25.32
#